data_AF-A0AA39M4D7-F1
#
_entry.id   AF-A0AA39M4D7-F1
#
_cell.length_a   1.000
_cell.length_b   1.000
_cell.length_c   1.000
_cell.angle_alpha   90.00
_cell.angle_beta   90.00
_cell.angle_gamma   90.00
#
_symmetry.space_group_name_H-M   'P 1'
#
loop_
_entity.id
_entity.type
_entity.pdbx_description
1 polymer ?
#
loop_
_entity_poly.entity_id
_entity_poly.type
_entity_poly.pdbx_seq_one_letter_code
_entity_poly.pdbx_strand_id
1 'polypeptide(L)'
;MSNDNFRIIPDDFIILIKEESKIFACTPELKTALEELQAEKRTFASDQEALEALKAKNEDLYMRYNFAVEHLKDSTEGLAENTKNFMKEHVTKLRSLQPKDGEWTEELVKNFGKEAYAKFSELSEDEQKALAGVPVPTEDQAVAKLWDMFKNMDEKFMVYNAMLEMIMLQFKADNE
;
A
#
# COMPACT_ATOMS: atom_id res chain seq x y z
N MET A 1 17.38 10.22 12.09
CA MET A 1 17.84 10.03 10.70
C MET A 1 16.74 10.60 9.83
N SER A 2 17.04 11.47 8.86
CA SER A 2 16.01 12.12 8.08
C SER A 2 15.28 11.10 7.19
N ASN A 3 13.96 11.21 7.12
CA ASN A 3 13.04 10.32 6.39
C ASN A 3 13.00 10.65 4.88
N ASP A 4 14.08 11.23 4.35
CA ASP A 4 14.06 12.02 3.11
C ASP A 4 13.91 11.18 1.83
N ASN A 5 13.95 9.84 1.92
CA ASN A 5 13.89 8.92 0.78
C ASN A 5 12.76 7.89 0.87
N PHE A 6 11.65 8.17 1.54
CA PHE A 6 10.48 7.28 1.48
C PHE A 6 9.95 7.18 0.03
N ARG A 7 9.71 5.95 -0.42
CA ARG A 7 9.18 5.63 -1.76
C ARG A 7 7.83 4.92 -1.63
N ILE A 8 6.82 5.42 -2.34
CA ILE A 8 5.53 4.72 -2.45
C ILE A 8 5.71 3.45 -3.29
N ILE A 9 6.44 3.54 -4.40
CA ILE A 9 6.79 2.40 -5.26
C ILE A 9 8.27 2.07 -5.06
N PRO A 10 8.60 1.02 -4.29
CA PRO A 10 9.96 0.53 -4.16
C PRO A 10 10.43 -0.18 -5.44
N ASP A 11 11.73 -0.47 -5.53
CA ASP A 11 12.34 -1.10 -6.71
C ASP A 11 11.80 -2.52 -7.01
N ASP A 12 11.25 -3.21 -6.00
CA ASP A 12 10.61 -4.53 -6.15
C ASP A 12 9.12 -4.43 -6.50
N PHE A 13 8.56 -3.22 -6.62
CA PHE A 13 7.14 -2.95 -6.89
C PHE A 13 6.17 -3.51 -5.84
N ILE A 14 6.65 -3.78 -4.62
CA ILE A 14 5.82 -4.17 -3.46
C ILE A 14 5.54 -2.91 -2.61
N ILE A 15 4.33 -2.36 -2.71
CA ILE A 15 3.88 -1.16 -1.97
C ILE A 15 3.63 -1.48 -0.50
N LEU A 16 2.99 -2.58 -0.15
CA LEU A 16 2.73 -2.95 1.25
C LEU A 16 2.99 -4.43 1.48
N ILE A 17 2.33 -5.26 0.70
CA ILE A 17 2.30 -6.71 0.83
C ILE A 17 2.25 -7.35 -0.55
N LYS A 18 3.04 -8.40 -0.78
CA LYS A 18 3.23 -9.01 -2.10
C LYS A 18 1.92 -9.43 -2.78
N GLU A 19 0.91 -9.73 -1.99
CA GLU A 19 -0.42 -10.11 -2.43
C GLU A 19 -1.12 -9.00 -3.23
N GLU A 20 -0.68 -7.74 -3.14
CA GLU A 20 -1.24 -6.61 -3.90
C GLU A 20 -1.03 -6.76 -5.41
N SER A 21 -0.12 -7.63 -5.83
CA SER A 21 -0.03 -8.12 -7.21
C SER A 21 -1.35 -8.72 -7.69
N LYS A 22 -2.22 -9.25 -6.81
CA LYS A 22 -3.58 -9.71 -7.17
C LYS A 22 -4.51 -8.56 -7.58
N ILE A 23 -4.20 -7.33 -7.17
CA ILE A 23 -4.95 -6.12 -7.52
C ILE A 23 -4.31 -5.47 -8.75
N PHE A 24 -3.00 -5.21 -8.71
CA PHE A 24 -2.31 -4.47 -9.76
C PHE A 24 -1.97 -5.32 -10.98
N ALA A 25 -1.70 -6.61 -10.79
CA ALA A 25 -1.29 -7.55 -11.83
C ALA A 25 -2.26 -8.74 -11.92
N CYS A 26 -3.54 -8.42 -12.08
CA CYS A 26 -4.65 -9.37 -11.95
C CYS A 26 -4.88 -10.30 -13.16
N THR A 27 -4.25 -10.00 -14.29
CA THR A 27 -4.29 -10.84 -15.49
C THR A 27 -2.93 -11.52 -15.71
N PRO A 28 -2.87 -12.64 -16.46
CA PRO A 28 -1.60 -13.27 -16.79
C PRO A 28 -0.60 -12.32 -17.48
N GLU A 29 -1.10 -11.44 -18.36
CA GLU A 29 -0.30 -10.45 -19.07
C GLU A 29 0.32 -9.43 -18.11
N LEU A 30 -0.48 -8.85 -17.21
CA LEU A 30 0.01 -7.89 -16.23
C LEU A 30 0.98 -8.52 -15.24
N LYS A 31 0.72 -9.78 -14.87
CA LYS A 31 1.63 -10.55 -14.01
C LYS A 31 2.98 -10.77 -14.67
N THR A 32 3.00 -11.18 -15.93
CA THR A 32 4.25 -11.32 -16.68
C THR A 32 4.98 -9.98 -16.80
N ALA A 33 4.27 -8.89 -17.10
CA ALA A 33 4.87 -7.55 -17.16
C ALA A 33 5.53 -7.13 -15.83
N LEU A 34 4.86 -7.38 -14.70
CA LEU A 34 5.39 -7.09 -13.37
C LEU A 34 6.61 -7.98 -13.04
N GLU A 35 6.52 -9.28 -13.31
CA GLU A 35 7.62 -10.24 -13.07
C GLU A 35 8.87 -9.89 -13.91
N GLU A 36 8.69 -9.46 -15.15
CA GLU A 36 9.80 -8.98 -15.99
C GLU A 36 10.46 -7.75 -15.39
N LEU A 37 9.67 -6.75 -14.95
CA LEU A 37 10.21 -5.55 -14.31
C LEU A 37 10.98 -5.88 -13.02
N GLN A 38 10.49 -6.81 -12.22
CA GLN A 38 11.17 -7.27 -11.00
C GLN A 38 12.46 -8.04 -11.29
N ALA A 39 12.56 -8.71 -12.44
CA ALA A 39 13.77 -9.41 -12.87
C ALA A 39 14.84 -8.46 -13.44
N GLU A 40 14.43 -7.30 -13.97
CA GLU A 40 15.31 -6.24 -14.39
C GLU A 40 15.90 -5.59 -13.13
N LYS A 41 17.18 -5.87 -12.81
CA LYS A 41 17.90 -5.30 -11.65
C LYS A 41 18.08 -3.78 -11.79
N ARG A 42 16.99 -3.03 -11.70
CA ARG A 42 16.92 -1.57 -11.79
C ARG A 42 16.97 -0.96 -10.38
N THR A 43 17.41 0.29 -10.33
CA THR A 43 17.37 1.10 -9.12
C THR A 43 16.81 2.45 -9.54
N PHE A 44 15.61 2.77 -9.06
CA PHE A 44 14.92 3.99 -9.46
C PHE A 44 15.25 5.12 -8.49
N ALA A 45 15.58 6.31 -9.01
CA ALA A 45 15.86 7.48 -8.20
C ALA A 45 14.58 8.10 -7.61
N SER A 46 13.42 7.97 -8.28
CA SER A 46 12.13 8.53 -7.80
C SER A 46 10.91 7.66 -8.14
N ASP A 47 9.78 7.86 -7.44
CA ASP A 47 8.52 7.16 -7.72
C ASP A 47 8.08 7.39 -9.17
N GLN A 48 8.37 8.58 -9.71
CA GLN A 48 8.12 8.90 -11.11
C GLN A 48 8.92 8.01 -12.05
N GLU A 49 10.19 7.75 -11.77
CA GLU A 49 11.01 6.89 -12.63
C GLU A 49 10.51 5.43 -12.63
N ALA A 50 10.05 4.93 -11.48
CA ALA A 50 9.42 3.61 -11.40
C ALA A 50 8.09 3.57 -12.18
N LEU A 51 7.27 4.63 -12.11
CA LEU A 51 6.04 4.76 -12.89
C LEU A 51 6.31 4.82 -14.40
N GLU A 52 7.33 5.55 -14.86
CA GLU A 52 7.69 5.58 -16.28
C GLU A 52 8.16 4.20 -16.77
N ALA A 53 8.88 3.44 -15.93
CA ALA A 53 9.27 2.07 -16.26
C ALA A 53 8.04 1.14 -16.38
N LEU A 54 7.06 1.29 -15.50
CA LEU A 54 5.78 0.59 -15.61
C LEU A 54 5.07 0.96 -16.91
N LYS A 55 4.98 2.27 -17.23
CA LYS A 55 4.30 2.77 -18.43
C LYS A 55 4.94 2.26 -19.72
N ALA A 56 6.28 2.21 -19.77
CA ALA A 56 7.02 1.67 -20.90
C ALA A 56 6.81 0.15 -21.07
N LYS A 57 6.55 -0.57 -19.98
CA LYS A 57 6.30 -2.02 -20.01
C LYS A 57 4.84 -2.34 -20.36
N ASN A 58 3.89 -1.74 -19.67
CA ASN A 58 2.46 -1.97 -19.83
C ASN A 58 1.64 -0.78 -19.30
N GLU A 59 0.83 -0.17 -20.17
CA GLU A 59 0.04 1.01 -19.82
C GLU A 59 -1.05 0.72 -18.77
N ASP A 60 -1.67 -0.45 -18.79
CA ASP A 60 -2.70 -0.84 -17.81
C ASP A 60 -2.08 -1.09 -16.42
N LEU A 61 -0.90 -1.71 -16.36
CA LEU A 61 -0.14 -1.85 -15.12
C LEU A 61 0.26 -0.48 -14.55
N TYR A 62 0.71 0.44 -15.41
CA TYR A 62 0.99 1.82 -15.03
C TYR A 62 -0.24 2.51 -14.45
N MET A 63 -1.40 2.47 -15.11
CA MET A 63 -2.61 3.14 -14.63
C MET A 63 -3.00 2.66 -13.22
N ARG A 64 -2.89 1.36 -12.96
CA ARG A 64 -3.20 0.76 -11.66
C ARG A 64 -2.26 1.23 -10.54
N TYR A 65 -0.95 1.22 -10.78
CA TYR A 65 0.03 1.74 -9.82
C TYR A 65 -0.09 3.25 -9.65
N ASN A 66 -0.30 3.99 -10.73
CA ASN A 66 -0.47 5.45 -10.70
C ASN A 66 -1.71 5.83 -9.88
N PHE A 67 -2.82 5.11 -10.03
CA PHE A 67 -4.01 5.31 -9.19
C PHE A 67 -3.69 5.16 -7.70
N ALA A 68 -2.94 4.11 -7.31
CA ALA A 68 -2.53 3.93 -5.92
C ALA A 68 -1.61 5.05 -5.41
N VAL A 69 -0.65 5.49 -6.24
CA VAL A 69 0.26 6.59 -5.90
C VAL A 69 -0.49 7.90 -5.68
N GLU A 70 -1.37 8.28 -6.61
CA GLU A 70 -2.15 9.51 -6.50
C GLU A 70 -3.10 9.45 -5.31
N HIS A 71 -3.78 8.32 -5.08
CA HIS A 71 -4.63 8.15 -3.90
C HIS A 71 -3.85 8.28 -2.57
N LEU A 72 -2.62 7.76 -2.50
CA LEU A 72 -1.75 7.92 -1.34
C LEU A 72 -1.23 9.34 -1.18
N LYS A 73 -0.93 10.06 -2.26
CA LYS A 73 -0.58 11.48 -2.18
C LYS A 73 -1.77 12.31 -1.67
N ASP A 74 -2.94 12.12 -2.26
CA ASP A 74 -4.16 12.86 -1.90
C ASP A 74 -4.57 12.62 -0.44
N SER A 75 -4.55 11.36 0.00
CA SER A 75 -4.89 10.99 1.38
C SER A 75 -3.87 11.51 2.41
N THR A 76 -2.68 11.92 1.98
CA THR A 76 -1.63 12.40 2.88
C THR A 76 -1.30 13.87 2.76
N GLU A 77 -1.69 14.57 1.69
CA GLU A 77 -1.32 15.96 1.43
C GLU A 77 -1.59 16.89 2.63
N GLY A 78 -2.78 16.80 3.22
CA GLY A 78 -3.23 17.62 4.34
C GLY A 78 -2.82 17.14 5.74
N LEU A 79 -2.11 16.02 5.87
CA LEU A 79 -1.73 15.48 7.18
C LEU A 79 -0.53 16.21 7.79
N ALA A 80 -0.52 16.30 9.12
CA ALA A 80 0.60 16.83 9.88
C ALA A 80 1.87 15.98 9.66
N GLU A 81 3.05 16.59 9.78
CA GLU A 81 4.32 15.91 9.49
C GLU A 81 4.56 14.71 10.41
N ASN A 82 4.16 14.79 11.69
CA ASN A 82 4.24 13.64 12.60
C ASN A 82 3.35 12.48 12.15
N THR A 83 2.14 12.78 11.67
CA THR A 83 1.22 11.80 11.10
C THR A 83 1.79 11.15 9.83
N LYS A 84 2.41 11.95 8.95
CA LYS A 84 3.13 11.46 7.76
C LYS A 84 4.27 10.51 8.15
N ASN A 85 5.08 10.90 9.12
CA ASN A 85 6.19 10.09 9.61
C ASN A 85 5.73 8.79 10.27
N PHE A 86 4.63 8.84 11.05
CA PHE A 86 3.98 7.66 11.59
C PHE A 86 3.63 6.65 10.48
N MET A 87 2.95 7.09 9.41
CA MET A 87 2.60 6.19 8.30
C MET A 87 3.84 5.63 7.59
N LYS A 88 4.83 6.48 7.26
CA LYS A 88 6.07 6.06 6.57
C LYS A 88 6.82 4.99 7.37
N GLU A 89 6.93 5.17 8.69
CA GLU A 89 7.58 4.21 9.59
C GLU A 89 6.87 2.85 9.55
N HIS A 90 5.54 2.86 9.68
CA HIS A 90 4.76 1.62 9.75
C HIS A 90 4.69 0.88 8.42
N VAL A 91 4.61 1.60 7.30
CA VAL A 91 4.73 1.01 5.96
C VAL A 91 6.10 0.36 5.77
N THR A 92 7.17 1.06 6.13
CA THR A 92 8.54 0.52 6.02
C THR A 92 8.71 -0.73 6.89
N LYS A 93 8.18 -0.69 8.10
CA LYS A 93 8.21 -1.82 9.02
C LYS A 93 7.40 -3.00 8.48
N LEU A 94 6.18 -2.78 8.01
CA LEU A 94 5.34 -3.84 7.45
C LEU A 94 6.03 -4.54 6.28
N ARG A 95 6.63 -3.77 5.35
CA ARG A 95 7.44 -4.32 4.24
C ARG A 95 8.59 -5.20 4.75
N SER A 96 9.28 -4.77 5.80
CA SER A 96 10.40 -5.53 6.39
C SER A 96 9.99 -6.83 7.10
N LEU A 97 8.74 -6.90 7.57
CA LEU A 97 8.18 -8.07 8.24
C LEU A 97 7.59 -9.09 7.25
N GLN A 98 7.60 -8.79 5.96
CA GLN A 98 6.99 -9.64 4.95
C GLN A 98 7.53 -11.09 5.01
N PRO A 99 6.65 -12.08 5.18
CA PRO A 99 7.04 -13.49 5.16
C PRO A 99 7.59 -13.92 3.80
N LYS A 100 8.65 -14.76 3.80
CA LYS A 100 9.28 -15.25 2.56
C LYS A 100 8.40 -16.23 1.79
N ASP A 101 7.61 -17.01 2.51
CA ASP A 101 6.60 -17.94 2.01
C ASP A 101 5.26 -17.26 1.70
N GLY A 102 5.09 -15.99 2.09
CA GLY A 102 3.88 -15.18 1.88
C GLY A 102 2.80 -15.39 2.95
N GLU A 103 3.03 -16.25 3.95
CA GLU A 103 2.00 -16.53 4.96
C GLU A 103 2.12 -15.61 6.18
N TRP A 104 1.19 -14.66 6.29
CA TRP A 104 1.07 -13.78 7.46
C TRP A 104 0.43 -14.53 8.64
N THR A 105 1.16 -14.69 9.74
CA THR A 105 0.64 -15.32 10.95
C THR A 105 -0.13 -14.33 11.82
N GLU A 106 -1.13 -14.84 12.56
CA GLU A 106 -1.90 -14.04 13.52
C GLU A 106 -0.99 -13.36 14.56
N GLU A 107 0.01 -14.09 15.05
CA GLU A 107 0.98 -13.57 16.01
C GLU A 107 1.77 -12.39 15.44
N LEU A 108 2.32 -12.53 14.22
CA LEU A 108 3.10 -11.48 13.58
C LEU A 108 2.27 -10.21 13.35
N VAL A 109 1.06 -10.37 12.79
CA VAL A 109 0.16 -9.24 12.49
C VAL A 109 -0.31 -8.56 13.78
N LYS A 110 -0.67 -9.33 14.82
CA LYS A 110 -1.11 -8.76 16.08
C LYS A 110 0.02 -8.05 16.83
N ASN A 111 1.24 -8.59 16.79
CA ASN A 111 2.41 -7.94 17.40
C ASN A 111 2.72 -6.61 16.70
N PHE A 112 2.74 -6.60 15.36
CA PHE A 112 2.87 -5.36 14.59
C PHE A 112 1.74 -4.38 14.92
N GLY A 113 0.50 -4.83 15.00
CA GLY A 113 -0.66 -3.99 15.32
C GLY A 113 -0.57 -3.34 16.70
N LYS A 114 -0.10 -4.07 17.73
CA LYS A 114 0.11 -3.52 19.08
C LYS A 114 1.21 -2.47 19.11
N GLU A 115 2.33 -2.74 18.45
CA GLU A 115 3.43 -1.78 18.32
C GLU A 115 2.99 -0.52 17.56
N ALA A 116 2.20 -0.69 16.51
CA ALA A 116 1.62 0.42 15.75
C ALA A 116 0.64 1.24 16.57
N TYR A 117 -0.21 0.59 17.37
CA TYR A 117 -1.14 1.28 18.24
C TYR A 117 -0.42 2.06 19.35
N ALA A 118 0.65 1.51 19.93
CA ALA A 118 1.45 2.23 20.91
C ALA A 118 1.98 3.56 20.33
N LYS A 119 2.51 3.54 19.10
CA LYS A 119 2.94 4.75 18.39
C LYS A 119 1.80 5.68 18.00
N PHE A 120 0.66 5.13 17.59
CA PHE A 120 -0.54 5.90 17.30
C PHE A 120 -1.02 6.66 18.54
N SER A 121 -0.93 6.05 19.73
CA SER A 121 -1.34 6.68 21.00
C SER A 121 -0.43 7.82 21.45
N GLU A 122 0.78 7.93 20.88
CA GLU A 122 1.69 9.06 21.09
C GLU A 122 1.31 10.30 20.25
N LEU A 123 0.44 10.16 19.24
CA LEU A 123 -0.05 11.26 18.42
C LEU A 123 -1.06 12.13 19.18
N SER A 124 -1.26 13.38 18.74
CA SER A 124 -2.32 14.23 19.30
C SER A 124 -3.72 13.70 18.99
N GLU A 125 -4.71 14.10 19.78
CA GLU A 125 -6.11 13.66 19.59
C GLU A 125 -6.64 13.97 18.17
N ASP A 126 -6.30 15.14 17.62
CA ASP A 126 -6.72 15.52 16.28
C ASP A 126 -6.04 14.67 15.19
N GLU A 127 -4.76 14.33 15.36
CA GLU A 127 -4.04 13.41 14.47
C GLU A 127 -4.59 11.98 14.54
N GLN A 128 -4.93 11.52 15.75
CA GLN A 128 -5.57 10.22 15.94
C GLN A 128 -6.92 10.14 15.23
N LYS A 129 -7.75 11.18 15.34
CA LYS A 129 -9.04 11.27 14.64
C LYS A 129 -8.89 11.38 13.12
N ALA A 130 -7.87 12.11 12.65
CA ALA A 130 -7.58 12.22 11.23
C ALA A 130 -7.22 10.86 10.60
N LEU A 131 -6.48 10.01 11.33
CA LEU A 131 -6.09 8.69 10.85
C LEU A 131 -7.17 7.62 11.05
N ALA A 132 -7.82 7.58 12.21
CA ALA A 132 -8.68 6.46 12.60
C ALA A 132 -10.18 6.77 12.52
N GLY A 133 -10.53 8.03 12.29
CA GLY A 133 -11.90 8.52 12.35
C GLY A 133 -12.41 8.70 13.78
N VAL A 134 -13.72 8.94 13.90
CA VAL A 134 -14.41 9.12 15.18
C VAL A 134 -15.51 8.06 15.32
N PRO A 135 -15.57 7.32 16.44
CA PRO A 135 -14.65 7.36 17.58
C PRO A 135 -13.27 6.77 17.27
N VAL A 136 -12.24 7.23 17.98
CA VAL A 136 -10.89 6.64 17.93
C VAL A 136 -10.96 5.21 18.51
N PRO A 137 -10.47 4.18 17.80
CA PRO A 137 -10.54 2.80 18.24
C PRO A 137 -9.64 2.54 19.44
N THR A 138 -9.99 1.55 20.27
CA THR A 138 -9.09 1.00 21.29
C THR A 138 -8.01 0.12 20.65
N GLU A 139 -6.96 -0.23 21.42
CA GLU A 139 -5.91 -1.15 20.96
C GLU A 139 -6.50 -2.47 20.44
N ASP A 140 -7.36 -3.10 21.24
CA ASP A 140 -8.00 -4.36 20.88
C ASP A 140 -8.83 -4.25 19.59
N GLN A 141 -9.54 -3.14 19.39
CA GLN A 141 -10.33 -2.90 18.19
C GLN A 141 -9.42 -2.71 16.96
N ALA A 142 -8.36 -1.93 17.10
CA ALA A 142 -7.41 -1.68 16.02
C ALA A 142 -6.66 -2.96 15.62
N VAL A 143 -6.16 -3.72 16.60
CA VAL A 143 -5.46 -4.99 16.40
C VAL A 143 -6.40 -6.05 15.80
N ALA A 144 -7.63 -6.16 16.29
CA ALA A 144 -8.61 -7.09 15.74
C ALA A 144 -8.99 -6.74 14.29
N LYS A 145 -9.19 -5.45 13.98
CA LYS A 145 -9.49 -4.97 12.62
C LYS A 145 -8.33 -5.23 11.67
N LEU A 146 -7.10 -5.02 12.13
CA LEU A 146 -5.90 -5.33 11.35
C LEU A 146 -5.82 -6.83 11.06
N TRP A 147 -6.00 -7.68 12.08
CA TRP A 147 -6.00 -9.12 11.85
C TRP A 147 -7.12 -9.58 10.91
N ASP A 148 -8.33 -9.03 11.03
CA ASP A 148 -9.43 -9.29 10.09
C ASP A 148 -9.06 -8.94 8.65
N MET A 149 -8.31 -7.84 8.45
CA MET A 149 -7.81 -7.45 7.13
C MET A 149 -6.88 -8.51 6.53
N PHE A 150 -5.93 -9.01 7.31
CA PHE A 150 -4.97 -10.02 6.86
C PHE A 150 -5.61 -11.40 6.69
N LYS A 151 -6.48 -11.79 7.63
CA LYS A 151 -7.19 -13.08 7.59
C LYS A 151 -8.10 -13.20 6.37
N ASN A 152 -8.76 -12.12 5.97
CA ASN A 152 -9.69 -12.09 4.84
C ASN A 152 -9.11 -11.32 3.64
N MET A 153 -7.78 -11.32 3.49
CA MET A 153 -7.09 -10.51 2.48
C MET A 153 -7.50 -10.87 1.06
N ASP A 154 -7.65 -12.16 0.75
CA ASP A 154 -8.08 -12.62 -0.57
C ASP A 154 -9.46 -12.07 -0.96
N GLU A 155 -10.43 -12.15 -0.04
CA GLU A 155 -11.78 -11.62 -0.26
C GLU A 155 -11.76 -10.10 -0.45
N LYS A 156 -11.01 -9.38 0.40
CA LYS A 156 -10.88 -7.93 0.30
C LYS A 156 -10.19 -7.52 -1.00
N PHE A 157 -9.20 -8.28 -1.45
CA PHE A 157 -8.46 -7.99 -2.69
C PHE A 157 -9.30 -8.25 -3.93
N MET A 158 -10.19 -9.24 -3.92
CA MET A 158 -11.19 -9.40 -4.99
C MET A 158 -12.11 -8.18 -5.09
N VAL A 159 -12.57 -7.65 -3.96
CA VAL A 159 -13.41 -6.44 -3.94
C VAL A 159 -12.65 -5.23 -4.46
N TYR A 160 -11.42 -5.01 -3.99
CA TYR A 160 -10.59 -3.89 -4.45
C TYR A 160 -10.23 -4.00 -5.92
N ASN A 161 -9.95 -5.20 -6.40
CA ASN A 161 -9.74 -5.47 -7.81
C ASN A 161 -10.98 -5.05 -8.63
N ALA A 162 -12.17 -5.55 -8.26
CA ALA A 162 -13.40 -5.19 -8.96
C ALA A 162 -13.68 -3.69 -8.95
N MET A 163 -13.41 -3.01 -7.83
CA MET A 163 -13.50 -1.55 -7.74
C MET A 163 -12.52 -0.87 -8.70
N LEU A 164 -11.27 -1.32 -8.73
CA LEU A 164 -10.26 -0.76 -9.63
C LEU A 164 -10.63 -0.99 -11.10
N GLU A 165 -11.12 -2.17 -11.48
CA GLU A 165 -11.62 -2.44 -12.84
C GLU A 165 -12.73 -1.46 -13.25
N MET A 166 -13.71 -1.22 -12.37
CA MET A 166 -14.78 -0.26 -12.66
C MET A 166 -14.24 1.17 -12.85
N ILE A 167 -13.27 1.58 -12.04
CA ILE A 167 -12.61 2.89 -12.17
C ILE A 167 -11.83 2.97 -13.49
N MET A 168 -11.08 1.91 -13.85
CA MET A 168 -10.30 1.87 -15.10
C MET A 168 -11.21 1.89 -16.33
N LEU A 169 -12.34 1.19 -16.30
CA LEU A 169 -13.34 1.22 -17.38
C LEU A 169 -13.94 2.62 -17.57
N GLN A 170 -14.30 3.28 -16.46
CA GLN A 170 -14.81 4.64 -16.51
C GLN A 170 -13.76 5.61 -17.07
N PHE A 171 -12.52 5.50 -16.61
CA PHE A 171 -11.42 6.34 -17.09
C PHE A 171 -11.17 6.16 -18.60
N LYS A 172 -11.20 4.91 -19.10
CA LYS A 172 -11.06 4.63 -20.54
C LYS A 172 -12.22 5.24 -21.33
N ALA A 173 -13.46 5.06 -20.86
CA ALA A 173 -14.64 5.61 -21.52
C ALA A 173 -14.65 7.15 -21.58
N ASP A 174 -14.09 7.83 -20.57
CA ASP A 174 -14.03 9.30 -20.52
C ASP A 174 -12.92 9.90 -21.40
N ASN A 175 -11.96 9.08 -21.86
CA ASN A 175 -10.80 9.51 -22.66
C ASN A 175 -10.82 8.96 -24.10
N GLU A 176 -11.92 8.31 -24.52
CA GLU A 176 -12.23 7.90 -25.91
C GLU A 176 -13.15 8.93 -26.60
#